data_AF-A0A942DX62-F1
#
_entry.id   AF-A0A942DX62-F1
#
_cell.length_a   1.000
_cell.length_b   1.000
_cell.length_c   1.000
_cell.angle_alpha   90.00
_cell.angle_beta   90.00
_cell.angle_gamma   90.00
#
_symmetry.space_group_name_H-M   'P 1'
#
loop_
_entity.id
_entity.type
_entity.pdbx_description
1 polymer ?
#
loop_
_entity_poly.entity_id
_entity_poly.type
_entity_poly.pdbx_seq_one_letter_code
_entity_poly.pdbx_strand_id
1 'polypeptide(L)'
;MHDEAAATLPEKLIEDLEKGKVVLVTGTGMSVGARNRYGNDIVSTVQLSKLLAETAGFTYSGEELKRVMNAARPRIGDIRLSEIFRDNFTNCLPSPPLETALRFTWKRLYTFNVDDTVQNVPLKQRRQFLSFFNGLSSRREEWKSFTDLQVIYLHGQADRLEDGIVFSERDYAENAAFGKPWYDRLGEDLAVFLVKPTW
;
A
#
# COMPACT_ATOMS: atom_id res chain seq x y z
N MET A 1 25.98 -11.90 21.37
CA MET A 1 25.74 -12.89 20.30
C MET A 1 24.30 -13.30 20.42
N HIS A 2 23.40 -12.62 19.70
CA HIS A 2 22.02 -13.07 19.57
C HIS A 2 21.95 -13.82 18.25
N ASP A 3 21.87 -15.13 18.36
CA ASP A 3 21.58 -16.03 17.25
C ASP A 3 20.07 -15.95 17.02
N GLU A 4 19.65 -14.98 16.21
CA GLU A 4 18.27 -14.88 15.74
C GLU A 4 18.10 -15.99 14.71
N ALA A 5 17.59 -17.14 15.16
CA ALA A 5 17.29 -18.26 14.29
C ALA A 5 16.42 -17.74 13.15
N ALA A 6 17.01 -17.61 11.95
CA ALA A 6 16.29 -17.19 10.77
C ALA A 6 15.12 -18.15 10.59
N ALA A 7 13.90 -17.65 10.79
CA ALA A 7 12.71 -18.47 10.65
C ALA A 7 12.68 -19.01 9.22
N THR A 8 12.84 -20.33 9.08
CA THR A 8 12.80 -20.98 7.78
C THR A 8 11.37 -20.86 7.24
N LEU A 9 11.23 -20.34 6.03
CA LEU A 9 9.91 -20.28 5.37
C LEU A 9 9.39 -21.71 5.16
N PRO A 10 8.07 -21.96 5.34
CA PRO A 10 7.49 -23.26 5.05
C PRO A 10 7.77 -23.70 3.60
N GLU A 11 8.19 -24.94 3.37
CA GLU A 11 8.49 -25.46 2.02
C GLU A 11 7.33 -25.24 1.03
N LYS A 12 6.10 -25.44 1.50
CA LYS A 12 4.88 -25.21 0.71
C LYS A 12 4.76 -23.78 0.20
N LEU A 13 5.18 -22.79 0.99
CA LEU A 13 5.18 -21.38 0.62
C LEU A 13 6.23 -21.10 -0.45
N ILE A 14 7.41 -21.71 -0.34
CA ILE A 14 8.48 -21.61 -1.34
C ILE A 14 7.98 -22.18 -2.68
N GLU A 15 7.38 -23.38 -2.66
CA GLU A 15 6.80 -23.97 -3.88
C GLU A 15 5.72 -23.10 -4.52
N ASP A 16 4.83 -22.51 -3.72
CA ASP A 16 3.77 -21.65 -4.25
C ASP A 16 4.32 -20.35 -4.80
N LEU A 17 5.41 -19.82 -4.20
CA LEU A 17 6.10 -18.64 -4.69
C LEU A 17 6.76 -18.92 -6.06
N GLU A 18 7.43 -20.06 -6.20
CA GLU A 18 8.01 -20.51 -7.48
C GLU A 18 6.94 -20.70 -8.56
N LYS A 19 5.75 -21.17 -8.17
CA LYS A 19 4.58 -21.35 -9.05
C LYS A 19 3.80 -20.04 -9.28
N GLY A 20 4.21 -18.91 -8.71
CA GLY A 20 3.55 -17.62 -8.86
C GLY A 20 2.14 -17.54 -8.26
N LYS A 21 1.84 -18.35 -7.24
CA LYS A 21 0.52 -18.46 -6.61
C LYS A 21 0.34 -17.57 -5.39
N VAL A 22 1.43 -17.01 -4.87
CA VAL A 22 1.44 -16.22 -3.64
C VAL A 22 0.97 -14.80 -3.94
N VAL A 23 0.17 -14.25 -3.03
CA VAL A 23 -0.23 -12.85 -3.02
C VAL A 23 0.70 -12.07 -2.10
N LEU A 24 1.20 -10.93 -2.57
CA LEU A 24 1.98 -10.00 -1.76
C LEU A 24 1.06 -8.91 -1.21
N VAL A 25 0.99 -8.77 0.12
CA VAL A 25 0.26 -7.68 0.77
C VAL A 25 1.27 -6.80 1.50
N THR A 26 1.23 -5.49 1.23
CA THR A 26 2.20 -4.53 1.77
C THR A 26 1.51 -3.42 2.55
N GLY A 27 2.19 -2.97 3.60
CA GLY A 27 1.87 -1.75 4.34
C GLY A 27 3.10 -0.86 4.47
N THR A 28 3.05 0.11 5.38
CA THR A 28 4.07 1.16 5.50
C THR A 28 5.47 0.63 5.78
N GLY A 29 5.58 -0.55 6.42
CA GLY A 29 6.84 -1.25 6.64
C GLY A 29 7.63 -1.58 5.36
N MET A 30 6.94 -1.78 4.23
CA MET A 30 7.61 -2.05 2.94
C MET A 30 8.32 -0.81 2.40
N SER A 31 7.86 0.39 2.76
CA SER A 31 8.46 1.67 2.33
C SER A 31 9.58 2.13 3.28
N VAL A 32 9.99 1.34 4.28
CA VAL A 32 11.13 1.68 5.15
C VAL A 32 12.41 1.71 4.31
N GLY A 33 13.09 2.87 4.32
CA GLY A 33 14.27 3.12 3.50
C GLY A 33 13.97 3.62 2.07
N ALA A 34 12.70 3.77 1.71
CA ALA A 34 12.30 4.50 0.50
C ALA A 34 12.51 6.02 0.69
N ARG A 35 12.78 6.73 -0.41
CA ARG A 35 13.01 8.18 -0.38
C ARG A 35 11.94 8.91 -1.18
N ASN A 36 11.57 10.12 -0.77
CA ASN A 36 10.72 11.00 -1.57
C ASN A 36 11.51 11.70 -2.68
N ARG A 37 10.81 12.52 -3.47
CA ARG A 37 11.39 13.30 -4.58
C ARG A 37 12.53 14.25 -4.20
N TYR A 38 12.67 14.57 -2.92
CA TYR A 38 13.71 15.44 -2.37
C TYR A 38 14.90 14.66 -1.80
N GLY A 39 14.89 13.32 -1.88
CA GLY A 39 15.92 12.46 -1.33
C GLY A 39 15.82 12.21 0.18
N ASN A 40 14.76 12.71 0.83
CA ASN A 40 14.49 12.46 2.25
C ASN A 40 13.73 11.15 2.41
N ASP A 41 13.76 10.55 3.61
CA ASP A 41 12.89 9.39 3.88
C ASP A 41 11.42 9.75 3.67
N ILE A 42 10.64 8.79 3.13
CA ILE A 42 9.19 8.96 3.04
C ILE A 42 8.64 9.18 4.45
N VAL A 43 7.71 10.13 4.58
CA VAL A 43 7.13 10.48 5.88
C VAL A 43 6.40 9.28 6.47
N SER A 44 6.72 8.98 7.72
CA SER A 44 5.99 8.00 8.52
C SER A 44 4.57 8.47 8.82
N THR A 45 3.70 7.53 9.23
CA THR A 45 2.33 7.84 9.70
C THR A 45 2.32 8.88 10.82
N VAL A 46 3.29 8.86 11.73
CA VAL A 46 3.41 9.84 12.83
C VAL A 46 3.79 11.22 12.29
N GLN A 47 4.78 11.29 11.38
CA GLN A 47 5.18 12.56 10.75
C GLN A 47 4.06 13.17 9.92
N LEU A 48 3.31 12.34 9.17
CA LEU A 48 2.15 12.78 8.41
C LEU A 48 1.06 13.31 9.35
N SER A 49 0.78 12.61 10.46
CA SER A 49 -0.20 13.05 11.46
C SER A 49 0.18 14.42 12.04
N LYS A 50 1.45 14.60 12.40
CA LYS A 50 1.94 15.90 12.87
C LYS A 50 1.77 16.99 11.82
N LEU A 51 2.20 16.75 10.59
CA LEU A 51 2.14 17.71 9.48
C LEU A 51 0.70 18.17 9.22
N LEU A 52 -0.25 17.24 9.20
CA LEU A 52 -1.66 17.54 8.97
C LEU A 52 -2.28 18.33 10.13
N ALA A 53 -1.99 17.94 11.38
CA ALA A 53 -2.47 18.66 12.55
C ALA A 53 -1.97 20.12 12.54
N GLU A 54 -0.67 20.33 12.33
CA GLU A 54 -0.05 21.66 12.28
C GLU A 54 -0.60 22.49 11.11
N THR A 55 -0.78 21.89 9.93
CA THR A 55 -1.37 22.57 8.77
C THR A 55 -2.81 23.04 9.03
N ALA A 56 -3.57 22.27 9.82
CA ALA A 56 -4.94 22.63 10.22
C ALA A 56 -5.01 23.62 11.42
N GLY A 57 -3.85 24.05 11.94
CA GLY A 57 -3.76 24.93 13.10
C GLY A 57 -4.06 24.24 14.43
N PHE A 58 -3.86 22.93 14.52
CA PHE A 58 -3.98 22.17 15.76
C PHE A 58 -2.62 21.88 16.39
N THR A 59 -2.60 21.77 17.72
CA THR A 59 -1.45 21.20 18.44
C THR A 59 -1.45 19.68 18.26
N TYR A 60 -0.33 19.11 17.83
CA TYR A 60 -0.14 17.67 17.75
C TYR A 60 0.38 17.10 19.07
N SER A 61 -0.30 16.11 19.62
CA SER A 61 0.01 15.46 20.90
C SER A 61 0.12 13.93 20.78
N GLY A 62 0.46 13.42 19.60
CA GLY A 62 0.62 11.97 19.36
C GLY A 62 -0.67 11.27 18.94
N GLU A 63 -1.67 12.01 18.45
CA GLU A 63 -2.91 11.44 17.93
C GLU A 63 -2.63 10.55 16.71
N GLU A 64 -3.43 9.50 16.56
CA GLU A 64 -3.39 8.63 15.39
C GLU A 64 -3.83 9.37 14.12
N LEU A 65 -3.25 8.98 12.98
CA LEU A 65 -3.54 9.57 11.67
C LEU A 65 -5.04 9.62 11.38
N LYS A 66 -5.79 8.57 11.72
CA LYS A 66 -7.24 8.51 11.48
C LYS A 66 -8.02 9.62 12.17
N ARG A 67 -7.64 9.94 13.39
CA ARG A 67 -8.25 10.99 14.20
C ARG A 67 -7.82 12.36 13.69
N VAL A 68 -6.54 12.52 13.36
CA VAL A 68 -6.03 13.76 12.77
C VAL A 68 -6.72 14.04 11.43
N MET A 69 -6.80 13.06 10.53
CA MET A 69 -7.44 13.22 9.21
C MET A 69 -8.90 13.64 9.34
N ASN A 70 -9.67 13.02 10.24
CA ASN A 70 -11.05 13.41 10.52
C ASN A 70 -11.19 14.89 10.92
N ALA A 71 -10.29 15.40 11.78
CA ALA A 71 -10.35 16.76 12.29
C ALA A 71 -9.73 17.79 11.32
N ALA A 72 -8.63 17.44 10.66
CA ALA A 72 -7.79 18.33 9.87
C ALA A 72 -8.33 18.52 8.45
N ARG A 73 -8.84 17.45 7.80
CA ARG A 73 -9.29 17.51 6.41
C ARG A 73 -10.31 18.62 6.14
N PRO A 74 -11.35 18.85 6.96
CA PRO A 74 -12.31 19.94 6.73
C PRO A 74 -11.69 21.34 6.83
N ARG A 75 -10.58 21.51 7.57
CA ARG A 75 -9.88 22.80 7.72
C ARG A 75 -8.85 23.03 6.62
N ILE A 76 -8.15 21.98 6.20
CA ILE A 76 -7.12 22.05 5.16
C ILE A 76 -7.77 22.19 3.78
N GLY A 77 -8.87 21.50 3.54
CA GLY A 77 -9.52 21.40 2.23
C GLY A 77 -8.80 20.43 1.28
N ASP A 78 -9.54 19.86 0.33
CA ASP A 78 -9.05 18.75 -0.51
C ASP A 78 -7.89 19.15 -1.44
N ILE A 79 -7.85 20.41 -1.92
CA ILE A 79 -6.76 20.90 -2.78
C ILE A 79 -5.43 20.87 -2.02
N ARG A 80 -5.37 21.51 -0.85
CA ARG A 80 -4.15 21.57 -0.05
C ARG A 80 -3.76 20.21 0.51
N LEU A 81 -4.75 19.37 0.83
CA LEU A 81 -4.50 17.98 1.22
C LEU A 81 -3.84 17.20 0.06
N SER A 82 -4.32 17.38 -1.17
CA SER A 82 -3.73 16.75 -2.36
C SER A 82 -2.30 17.18 -2.60
N GLU A 83 -1.97 18.46 -2.40
CA GLU A 83 -0.59 18.95 -2.46
C GLU A 83 0.30 18.27 -1.42
N ILE A 84 -0.15 18.19 -0.17
CA ILE A 84 0.60 17.53 0.91
C ILE A 84 0.90 16.07 0.56
N PHE A 85 -0.09 15.32 0.07
CA PHE A 85 0.11 13.93 -0.30
C PHE A 85 1.06 13.80 -1.50
N ARG A 86 0.88 14.62 -2.54
CA ARG A 86 1.76 14.58 -3.72
C ARG A 86 3.20 14.89 -3.35
N ASP A 87 3.45 15.90 -2.52
CA ASP A 87 4.81 16.29 -2.13
C ASP A 87 5.55 15.22 -1.33
N ASN A 88 4.80 14.41 -0.57
CA ASN A 88 5.38 13.41 0.33
C ASN A 88 5.47 12.01 -0.27
N PHE A 89 4.63 11.69 -1.27
CA PHE A 89 4.41 10.31 -1.71
C PHE A 89 4.45 10.12 -3.24
N THR A 90 4.89 11.13 -4.01
CA THR A 90 5.09 11.00 -5.46
C THR A 90 6.54 11.27 -5.86
N ASN A 91 6.94 10.68 -6.98
CA ASN A 91 8.32 10.58 -7.47
C ASN A 91 9.27 10.01 -6.40
N CYS A 92 8.80 8.99 -5.67
CA CYS A 92 9.58 8.33 -4.64
C CYS A 92 10.56 7.31 -5.23
N LEU A 93 11.72 7.15 -4.58
CA LEU A 93 12.67 6.08 -4.83
C LEU A 93 12.26 4.84 -4.02
N PRO A 94 12.17 3.65 -4.66
CA PRO A 94 11.81 2.41 -3.98
C PRO A 94 12.77 2.03 -2.85
N SER A 95 12.27 1.27 -1.87
CA SER A 95 13.10 0.67 -0.83
C SER A 95 13.81 -0.60 -1.35
N PRO A 96 15.00 -0.94 -0.84
CA PRO A 96 15.68 -2.20 -1.20
C PRO A 96 14.85 -3.47 -0.92
N PRO A 97 14.06 -3.57 0.18
CA PRO A 97 13.14 -4.69 0.37
C PRO A 97 12.08 -4.80 -0.73
N LEU A 98 11.51 -3.67 -1.18
CA LEU A 98 10.51 -3.67 -2.25
C LEU A 98 11.12 -4.10 -3.59
N GLU A 99 12.29 -3.56 -3.93
CA GLU A 99 13.03 -4.01 -5.13
C GLU A 99 13.32 -5.51 -5.08
N THR A 100 13.64 -6.04 -3.89
CA THR A 100 13.85 -7.48 -3.71
C THR A 100 12.57 -8.28 -3.87
N ALA A 101 11.47 -7.82 -3.28
CA ALA A 101 10.18 -8.49 -3.39
C ALA A 101 9.72 -8.60 -4.85
N LEU A 102 9.89 -7.55 -5.66
CA LEU A 102 9.46 -7.57 -7.07
C LEU A 102 10.34 -8.42 -8.00
N ARG A 103 11.43 -9.02 -7.50
CA ARG A 103 12.20 -10.04 -8.24
C ARG A 103 11.52 -11.40 -8.29
N PHE A 104 10.50 -11.63 -7.48
CA PHE A 104 9.68 -12.85 -7.49
C PHE A 104 8.43 -12.69 -8.34
N THR A 105 7.85 -13.81 -8.77
CA THR A 105 6.55 -13.83 -9.45
C THR A 105 5.45 -13.89 -8.39
N TRP A 106 4.51 -12.95 -8.43
CA TRP A 106 3.35 -12.88 -7.57
C TRP A 106 2.06 -13.08 -8.36
N LYS A 107 1.07 -13.68 -7.71
CA LYS A 107 -0.30 -13.77 -8.24
C LYS A 107 -0.93 -12.39 -8.33
N ARG A 108 -0.72 -11.57 -7.29
CA ARG A 108 -1.24 -10.21 -7.14
C ARG A 108 -0.46 -9.47 -6.06
N LEU A 109 -0.36 -8.16 -6.19
CA LEU A 109 0.16 -7.27 -5.16
C LEU A 109 -0.97 -6.37 -4.67
N TYR A 110 -1.17 -6.35 -3.36
CA TYR A 110 -2.03 -5.39 -2.68
C TYR A 110 -1.18 -4.47 -1.81
N THR A 111 -1.51 -3.19 -1.80
CA THR A 111 -0.86 -2.23 -0.90
C THR A 111 -1.89 -1.35 -0.20
N PHE A 112 -1.63 -1.12 1.08
CA PHE A 112 -2.30 -0.10 1.89
C PHE A 112 -1.55 1.23 1.86
N ASN A 113 -0.40 1.28 1.21
CA ASN A 113 0.35 2.51 0.98
C ASN A 113 -0.30 3.29 -0.16
N VAL A 114 -0.02 4.59 -0.20
CA VAL A 114 -0.47 5.48 -1.27
C VAL A 114 0.68 6.06 -2.09
N ASP A 115 1.93 5.72 -1.71
CA ASP A 115 3.13 6.15 -2.39
C ASP A 115 3.35 5.42 -3.72
N ASP A 116 4.10 6.06 -4.62
CA ASP A 116 4.38 5.52 -5.95
C ASP A 116 5.64 4.63 -6.02
N THR A 117 6.17 4.17 -4.87
CA THR A 117 7.42 3.39 -4.84
C THR A 117 7.33 2.12 -5.67
N VAL A 118 6.18 1.42 -5.66
CA VAL A 118 5.96 0.23 -6.49
C VAL A 118 5.99 0.57 -7.98
N GLN A 119 5.46 1.74 -8.35
CA GLN A 119 5.44 2.21 -9.75
C GLN A 119 6.85 2.51 -10.25
N ASN A 120 7.69 3.05 -9.35
CA ASN A 120 9.02 3.52 -9.65
C ASN A 120 10.10 2.42 -9.59
N VAL A 121 9.75 1.16 -9.30
CA VAL A 121 10.70 0.05 -9.41
C VAL A 121 11.07 -0.18 -10.90
N PRO A 122 12.37 -0.06 -11.26
CA PRO A 122 12.82 -0.21 -12.63
C PRO A 122 12.44 -1.56 -13.26
N LEU A 123 12.08 -1.56 -14.55
CA LEU A 123 11.71 -2.77 -15.29
C LEU A 123 12.77 -3.89 -15.18
N LYS A 124 14.05 -3.54 -15.20
CA LYS A 124 15.17 -4.49 -15.08
C LYS A 124 15.29 -5.16 -13.70
N GLN A 125 14.63 -4.62 -12.68
CA GLN A 125 14.69 -5.13 -11.30
C GLN A 125 13.44 -5.92 -10.92
N ARG A 126 12.43 -6.01 -11.80
CA ARG A 126 11.18 -6.72 -11.53
C ARG A 126 10.97 -7.89 -12.49
N ARG A 127 10.27 -8.92 -12.01
CA ARG A 127 10.00 -10.15 -12.75
C ARG A 127 8.80 -10.06 -13.69
N GLN A 128 7.87 -9.15 -13.41
CA GLN A 128 6.58 -8.99 -14.11
C GLN A 128 6.37 -7.54 -14.56
N PHE A 129 5.57 -7.35 -15.60
CA PHE A 129 5.00 -6.04 -15.96
C PHE A 129 3.95 -5.64 -14.93
N LEU A 130 3.92 -4.37 -14.54
CA LEU A 130 2.99 -3.89 -13.51
C LEU A 130 1.76 -3.26 -14.17
N SER A 131 0.57 -3.69 -13.74
CA SER A 131 -0.71 -3.07 -14.08
C SER A 131 -1.34 -2.52 -12.81
N PHE A 132 -1.57 -1.21 -12.75
CA PHE A 132 -2.01 -0.52 -11.54
C PHE A 132 -3.52 -0.32 -11.50
N PHE A 133 -4.11 -0.57 -10.33
CA PHE A 133 -5.52 -0.40 -10.05
C PHE A 133 -5.71 0.41 -8.77
N ASN A 134 -6.49 1.49 -8.87
CA ASN A 134 -6.94 2.23 -7.69
C ASN A 134 -8.12 1.47 -7.06
N GLY A 135 -7.97 1.01 -5.83
CA GLY A 135 -8.96 0.19 -5.13
C GLY A 135 -10.31 0.88 -4.90
N LEU A 136 -10.37 2.21 -5.03
CA LEU A 136 -11.56 3.01 -4.76
C LEU A 136 -12.38 3.33 -6.03
N SER A 137 -11.70 3.47 -7.18
CA SER A 137 -12.29 3.93 -8.44
C SER A 137 -12.20 2.91 -9.58
N SER A 138 -11.20 2.03 -9.59
CA SER A 138 -10.97 1.08 -10.68
C SER A 138 -11.94 -0.10 -10.61
N ARG A 139 -12.45 -0.51 -11.76
CA ARG A 139 -13.19 -1.77 -11.88
C ARG A 139 -12.26 -2.95 -11.64
N ARG A 140 -12.83 -4.04 -11.13
CA ARG A 140 -12.09 -5.30 -11.00
C ARG A 140 -11.77 -5.84 -12.39
N GLU A 141 -10.52 -6.24 -12.57
CA GLU A 141 -10.07 -6.99 -13.74
C GLU A 141 -9.62 -8.39 -13.34
N GLU A 142 -9.97 -9.37 -14.16
CA GLU A 142 -9.49 -10.74 -13.96
C GLU A 142 -7.99 -10.85 -14.27
N TRP A 143 -7.36 -11.81 -13.60
CA TRP A 143 -5.95 -12.07 -13.78
C TRP A 143 -5.70 -12.60 -15.20
N LYS A 144 -4.71 -12.02 -15.89
CA LYS A 144 -4.44 -12.30 -17.30
C LYS A 144 -3.34 -13.35 -17.50
N SER A 145 -2.20 -13.19 -16.82
CA SER A 145 -1.01 -14.00 -17.07
C SER A 145 0.00 -13.93 -15.92
N PHE A 146 0.97 -14.84 -15.91
CA PHE A 146 2.10 -14.79 -14.99
C PHE A 146 3.13 -13.71 -15.37
N THR A 147 3.05 -13.11 -16.55
CA THR A 147 3.95 -12.01 -16.95
C THR A 147 3.45 -10.64 -16.46
N ASP A 148 2.17 -10.55 -16.10
CA ASP A 148 1.52 -9.31 -15.65
C ASP A 148 1.13 -9.40 -14.17
N LEU A 149 1.66 -8.49 -13.37
CA LEU A 149 1.32 -8.31 -11.97
C LEU A 149 0.29 -7.19 -11.81
N GLN A 150 -0.91 -7.56 -11.37
CA GLN A 150 -1.90 -6.58 -10.92
C GLN A 150 -1.45 -6.02 -9.56
N VAL A 151 -1.29 -4.70 -9.49
CA VAL A 151 -0.92 -3.93 -8.30
C VAL A 151 -2.12 -3.09 -7.88
N ILE A 152 -2.68 -3.40 -6.72
CA ILE A 152 -3.92 -2.80 -6.21
C ILE A 152 -3.59 -1.87 -5.05
N TYR A 153 -3.91 -0.59 -5.20
CA TYR A 153 -3.81 0.42 -4.15
C TYR A 153 -5.13 0.53 -3.38
N LEU A 154 -5.25 -0.20 -2.27
CA LEU A 154 -6.50 -0.34 -1.53
C LEU A 154 -6.97 0.96 -0.88
N HIS A 155 -6.04 1.82 -0.47
CA HIS A 155 -6.34 3.11 0.15
C HIS A 155 -6.32 4.28 -0.85
N GLY A 156 -6.31 4.02 -2.16
CA GLY A 156 -6.12 5.04 -3.19
C GLY A 156 -4.65 5.36 -3.43
N GLN A 157 -4.37 6.43 -4.16
CA GLN A 157 -3.01 6.79 -4.58
C GLN A 157 -2.75 8.29 -4.38
N ALA A 158 -1.53 8.64 -3.98
CA ALA A 158 -1.15 10.03 -3.72
C ALA A 158 -1.13 10.90 -4.99
N ASP A 159 -0.93 10.31 -6.16
CA ASP A 159 -0.99 11.00 -7.44
C ASP A 159 -2.44 11.24 -7.93
N ARG A 160 -3.42 10.51 -7.37
CA ARG A 160 -4.83 10.51 -7.78
C ARG A 160 -5.82 10.68 -6.61
N LEU A 161 -5.59 11.67 -5.75
CA LEU A 161 -6.50 11.91 -4.60
C LEU A 161 -7.93 12.24 -5.00
N GLU A 162 -8.16 12.73 -6.23
CA GLU A 162 -9.49 12.96 -6.79
C GLU A 162 -10.35 11.68 -6.86
N ASP A 163 -9.72 10.51 -6.94
CA ASP A 163 -10.39 9.21 -6.89
C ASP A 163 -10.75 8.78 -5.44
N GLY A 164 -10.32 9.56 -4.45
CA GLY A 164 -10.49 9.30 -3.03
C GLY A 164 -9.24 8.72 -2.36
N ILE A 165 -9.29 8.69 -1.03
CA ILE A 165 -8.26 8.12 -0.18
C ILE A 165 -8.91 7.55 1.09
N VAL A 166 -8.28 6.56 1.72
CA VAL A 166 -8.78 5.97 2.97
C VAL A 166 -7.78 6.18 4.09
N PHE A 167 -8.00 7.23 4.90
CA PHE A 167 -7.18 7.48 6.08
C PHE A 167 -7.94 8.05 7.27
N SER A 168 -9.25 8.33 7.15
CA SER A 168 -10.09 8.84 8.23
C SER A 168 -11.05 7.75 8.74
N GLU A 169 -11.56 7.87 9.97
CA GLU A 169 -12.52 6.87 10.49
C GLU A 169 -13.80 6.84 9.64
N ARG A 170 -14.19 7.99 9.08
CA ARG A 170 -15.29 8.09 8.13
C ARG A 170 -14.99 7.32 6.85
N ASP A 171 -13.80 7.47 6.28
CA ASP A 171 -13.42 6.74 5.07
C ASP A 171 -13.47 5.23 5.31
N TYR A 172 -12.96 4.74 6.45
CA TYR A 172 -13.02 3.32 6.80
C TYR A 172 -14.46 2.81 6.96
N ALA A 173 -15.33 3.59 7.62
CA ALA A 173 -16.74 3.23 7.79
C ALA A 173 -17.48 3.18 6.45
N GLU A 174 -17.25 4.15 5.56
CA GLU A 174 -17.84 4.18 4.22
C GLU A 174 -17.34 2.99 3.38
N ASN A 175 -16.05 2.69 3.39
CA ASN A 175 -15.52 1.54 2.65
C ASN A 175 -16.05 0.19 3.17
N ALA A 176 -16.22 0.05 4.48
CA ALA A 176 -16.82 -1.14 5.06
C ALA A 176 -18.31 -1.30 4.71
N ALA A 177 -19.05 -0.20 4.61
CA ALA A 177 -20.49 -0.23 4.32
C ALA A 177 -20.81 -0.48 2.83
N PHE A 178 -20.03 0.10 1.91
CA PHE A 178 -20.37 0.06 0.49
C PHE A 178 -19.76 -1.12 -0.28
N GLY A 179 -18.81 -1.84 0.30
CA GLY A 179 -18.11 -2.95 -0.36
C GLY A 179 -17.30 -2.46 -1.56
N LYS A 180 -15.98 -2.56 -1.51
CA LYS A 180 -15.12 -2.19 -2.64
C LYS A 180 -14.69 -3.46 -3.36
N PRO A 181 -14.87 -3.57 -4.70
CA PRO A 181 -14.59 -4.81 -5.44
C PRO A 181 -13.19 -5.39 -5.22
N TRP A 182 -12.19 -4.52 -5.02
CA TRP A 182 -10.82 -4.92 -4.76
C TRP A 182 -10.56 -5.36 -3.31
N TYR A 183 -11.33 -4.88 -2.33
CA TYR A 183 -11.31 -5.40 -0.97
C TYR A 183 -11.93 -6.80 -0.91
N ASP A 184 -13.05 -7.01 -1.61
CA ASP A 184 -13.67 -8.33 -1.72
C ASP A 184 -12.70 -9.32 -2.38
N ARG A 185 -11.98 -8.87 -3.42
CA ARG A 185 -10.97 -9.69 -4.10
C ARG A 185 -9.77 -10.02 -3.20
N LEU A 186 -9.33 -9.11 -2.34
CA LEU A 186 -8.35 -9.43 -1.31
C LEU A 186 -8.90 -10.50 -0.36
N GLY A 187 -10.14 -10.36 0.10
CA GLY A 187 -10.81 -11.35 0.95
C GLY A 187 -10.88 -12.73 0.29
N GLU A 188 -11.29 -12.82 -0.98
CA GLU A 188 -11.29 -14.05 -1.77
C GLU A 188 -9.89 -14.67 -1.87
N ASP A 189 -8.87 -13.87 -2.18
CA ASP A 189 -7.50 -14.34 -2.32
C ASP A 189 -6.94 -14.86 -0.99
N LEU A 190 -7.27 -14.23 0.15
CA LEU A 190 -6.85 -14.67 1.49
C LEU A 190 -7.63 -15.91 1.94
N ALA A 191 -8.92 -16.00 1.62
CA ALA A 191 -9.77 -17.13 2.00
C ALA A 191 -9.28 -18.47 1.42
N VAL A 192 -8.68 -18.45 0.22
CA VAL A 192 -8.04 -19.64 -0.39
C VAL A 192 -6.94 -20.23 0.51
N PHE A 193 -6.30 -19.41 1.35
CA PHE A 193 -5.27 -19.85 2.29
C PHE A 193 -5.82 -20.22 3.67
N LEU A 194 -7.02 -19.74 4.05
CA LEU A 194 -7.68 -20.06 5.32
C LEU A 194 -8.51 -21.35 5.24
N VAL A 195 -8.98 -21.73 4.06
CA VAL A 195 -9.72 -22.98 3.83
C VAL A 195 -8.77 -24.09 3.40
N LYS A 196 -8.05 -24.68 4.37
CA LYS A 196 -7.76 -26.13 4.51
C LYS A 196 -6.72 -26.39 5.61
N PRO A 197 -7.18 -26.96 6.73
CA PRO A 197 -6.66 -28.27 7.10
C PRO A 197 -7.84 -29.24 7.29
N THR A 198 -8.08 -30.08 6.31
CA THR A 198 -8.71 -31.38 6.56
C THR A 198 -7.58 -32.33 6.95
N TRP A 199 -7.48 -32.62 8.24
CA TRP A 199 -6.71 -33.76 8.76
C TRP A 199 -7.35 -35.06 8.30
#